data_AF-M1A4K6-F1
#
_entry.id   AF-M1A4K6-F1
#
_cell.length_a   1.000
_cell.length_b   1.000
_cell.length_c   1.000
_cell.angle_alpha   90.00
_cell.angle_beta   90.00
_cell.angle_gamma   90.00
#
_symmetry.space_group_name_H-M   'P 1'
#
loop_
_entity.id
_entity.type
_entity.pdbx_description
1 polymer ?
#
loop_
_entity_poly.entity_id
_entity_poly.type
_entity_poly.pdbx_seq_one_letter_code
_entity_poly.pdbx_strand_id
1 'polypeptide(L)' 'MGTVDYIWHTTEFVPVRVLDTLPVDILRRTRGLPSEKWGSDHLSLVCELAFTDEGSET' A
#
# COMPACT_ATOMS: atom_id res chain seq x y z
N MET A 1 13.20 -5.98 -8.39
CA MET A 1 12.26 -5.43 -7.39
C MET A 1 11.42 -6.59 -6.90
N GLY A 2 11.27 -6.73 -5.59
CA GLY A 2 10.37 -7.70 -4.97
C GLY A 2 9.52 -7.00 -3.92
N THR A 3 8.30 -7.47 -3.73
CA THR A 3 7.38 -6.96 -2.69
C THR A 3 7.76 -7.56 -1.35
N VAL A 4 8.13 -6.71 -0.39
CA VAL A 4 8.56 -7.13 0.96
C VAL A 4 7.72 -6.49 2.07
N ASP A 5 7.00 -5.42 1.75
CA ASP A 5 6.10 -4.73 2.67
C ASP A 5 4.65 -5.13 2.41
N TYR A 6 3.86 -5.26 3.48
CA TYR A 6 2.45 -5.67 3.42
C TYR A 6 1.67 -4.99 4.54
N ILE A 7 0.41 -4.64 4.28
CA ILE A 7 -0.58 -4.31 5.31
C ILE A 7 -1.49 -5.53 5.46
N TRP A 8 -1.38 -6.24 6.56
CA TRP A 8 -2.27 -7.36 6.91
C TRP A 8 -3.41 -6.83 7.77
N HIS A 9 -4.63 -7.29 7.51
CA HIS A 9 -5.81 -6.94 8.31
C HIS A 9 -6.61 -8.19 8.65
N THR A 10 -7.47 -8.08 9.65
CA THR A 10 -8.40 -9.14 10.06
C THR A 10 -9.65 -9.13 9.17
N THR A 11 -10.51 -10.15 9.28
CA THR A 11 -11.69 -10.30 8.40
C THR A 11 -12.77 -9.25 8.64
N GLU A 12 -12.73 -8.56 9.79
CA GLU A 12 -13.65 -7.47 10.13
C GLU A 12 -13.37 -6.17 9.38
N PHE A 13 -12.27 -6.11 8.62
CA PHE A 13 -11.92 -4.98 7.78
C PHE A 13 -11.90 -5.36 6.30
N VAL A 14 -12.33 -4.44 5.45
CA VAL A 14 -12.18 -4.53 3.99
C VAL A 14 -11.44 -3.30 3.45
N PRO A 15 -10.44 -3.48 2.58
CA PRO A 15 -9.80 -2.37 1.88
C PRO A 15 -10.74 -1.82 0.81
N VAL A 16 -11.21 -0.59 1.01
CA VAL A 16 -12.13 0.09 0.08
C VAL A 16 -11.39 0.90 -0.97
N ARG A 17 -10.20 1.42 -0.63
CA ARG A 17 -9.29 2.09 -1.56
C ARG A 17 -7.85 1.77 -1.20
N VAL A 18 -7.01 1.53 -2.20
CA VAL A 18 -5.57 1.32 -2.03
C VAL A 18 -4.85 2.31 -2.93
N LEU A 19 -3.84 2.99 -2.39
CA LEU A 19 -2.96 3.83 -3.18
C LEU A 19 -2.05 2.93 -4.02
N ASP A 20 -2.13 3.08 -5.33
CA ASP A 20 -1.30 2.31 -6.24
C ASP A 20 0.18 2.70 -6.12
N THR A 21 1.05 1.78 -6.48
CA THR A 21 2.49 2.02 -6.59
C THR A 21 2.82 2.83 -7.83
N LEU A 22 3.95 3.54 -7.82
CA LEU A 22 4.43 4.23 -9.01
C LEU A 22 4.67 3.23 -10.15
N PRO A 23 4.36 3.61 -11.41
CA PRO A 23 4.67 2.79 -12.57
C PRO A 23 6.12 2.30 -12.57
N VAL A 24 6.32 1.02 -12.88
CA VAL A 24 7.62 0.36 -12.82
C VAL A 24 8.66 1.03 -13.73
N ASP A 25 8.23 1.58 -14.86
CA ASP A 25 9.11 2.30 -15.78
C ASP A 25 9.63 3.62 -15.18
N ILE A 26 8.81 4.32 -14.38
CA ILE A 26 9.24 5.49 -13.62
C ILE A 26 10.24 5.06 -12.55
N LEU A 27 9.94 4.00 -11.80
CA LEU A 27 10.83 3.49 -10.75
C LEU A 27 12.18 3.03 -11.29
N ARG A 28 12.22 2.42 -12.48
CA ARG A 28 13.47 2.02 -13.15
C ARG A 28 14.30 3.20 -13.63
N ARG A 29 13.69 4.36 -13.89
CA ARG A 29 14.41 5.59 -14.27
C ARG A 29 15.04 6.27 -13.07
N THR A 30 14.42 6.13 -11.89
CA THR A 30 15.05 6.47 -10.61
C THR A 30 16.19 5.48 -10.40
N ARG A 31 17.45 5.93 -10.35
CA ARG A 31 18.66 5.07 -10.27
C ARG A 31 18.79 4.26 -8.97
N GLY A 32 17.69 4.07 -8.24
CA GLY A 32 17.61 3.56 -6.88
C GLY A 32 16.78 4.50 -5.99
N LEU A 33 16.44 3.97 -4.82
CA LEU A 33 15.92 4.72 -3.68
C LEU A 33 16.90 4.53 -2.51
N PRO A 34 17.05 5.51 -1.59
CA PRO A 34 16.44 6.84 -1.63
C PRO A 34 17.04 7.72 -2.74
N SER A 35 16.46 8.90 -2.96
CA SER A 35 16.96 9.91 -3.92
C SER A 35 16.64 11.32 -3.43
N GLU A 36 17.10 12.36 -4.14
CA GLU A 36 16.81 13.76 -3.79
C GLU A 36 15.31 14.05 -3.60
N LYS A 37 14.44 13.35 -4.35
CA LYS A 37 12.97 13.50 -4.25
C LYS A 37 12.31 12.51 -3.29
N TRP A 38 13.02 11.46 -2.87
CA TRP A 38 12.45 10.32 -2.13
C TRP A 38 13.32 9.99 -0.93
N GLY A 39 12.83 10.30 0.28
CA GLY A 39 13.61 10.17 1.51
C GLY A 39 13.77 8.76 2.07
N SER A 40 13.06 7.76 1.53
CA SER A 40 13.14 6.35 1.94
C SER A 40 13.53 5.47 0.74
N ASP A 41 14.18 4.35 1.04
CA ASP A 41 14.46 3.25 0.12
C ASP A 41 13.25 2.35 -0.18
N HIS A 42 12.17 2.48 0.61
CA HIS A 42 10.88 1.81 0.40
C HIS A 42 9.80 2.81 -0.03
N LEU A 43 8.74 2.29 -0.65
CA LEU A 43 7.54 3.06 -0.98
C LEU A 43 6.47 2.81 0.09
N SER A 44 5.84 3.87 0.59
CA SER A 44 4.77 3.75 1.59
C SER A 44 3.56 3.00 1.03
N LEU A 45 3.07 2.02 1.78
CA LEU A 45 1.77 1.41 1.54
C LEU A 45 0.69 2.27 2.21
N VAL A 46 -0.38 2.55 1.48
CA VAL A 46 -1.52 3.33 2.00
C VAL A 46 -2.81 2.71 1.50
N CYS A 47 -3.75 2.47 2.43
CA CYS A 47 -5.10 2.04 2.10
C CYS A 47 -6.11 2.68 3.05
N GLU A 48 -7.35 2.81 2.57
CA GLU A 48 -8.53 3.09 3.38
C GLU A 48 -9.23 1.75 3.67
N LEU A 49 -9.58 1.54 4.93
CA LEU A 49 -10.26 0.35 5.43
C LEU A 49 -11.65 0.75 5.93
N ALA A 50 -12.64 -0.13 5.74
CA ALA A 50 -13.96 -0.04 6.34
C ALA A 50 -14.27 -1.29 7.16
N PHE A 51 -15.13 -1.17 8.17
CA PHE A 51 -15.64 -2.33 8.90
C PHE A 51 -16.61 -3.15 8.03
N THR A 52 -16.59 -4.47 8.17
CA THR A 52 -17.61 -5.35 7.58
C THR A 52 -18.90 -5.31 8.40
N ASP A 53 -20.05 -5.39 7.74
CA ASP A 53 -21.38 -5.26 8.36
C ASP A 53 -21.85 -6.53 9.10
N GLU A 54 -20.93 -7.30 9.69
CA GLU A 54 -21.26 -8.51 10.47
C GLU A 54 -21.69 -8.13 11.90
N GLY A 55 -22.76 -7.34 11.99
CA GLY A 55 -23.29 -6.80 13.24
C GLY A 55 -24.80 -6.50 13.24
N SER A 56 -25.55 -6.91 12.21
CA SER A 56 -27.01 -7.04 12.32
C SER A 56 -27.41 -8.52 12.41
N GLU A 57 -27.03 -9.17 13.51
CA GLU A 57 -27.75 -10.37 13.94
C GLU A 57 -29.17 -9.92 14.32
N THR A 58 -30.12 -10.06 13.40
CA THR A 58 -31.57 -10.01 13.68
C THR A 58 -32.02 -11.27 14.41
#